data_AF-A0A5B7DJ58-F1
#
_entry.id   AF-A0A5B7DJ58-F1
#
_cell.length_a   1.000
_cell.length_b   1.000
_cell.length_c   1.000
_cell.angle_alpha   90.00
_cell.angle_beta   90.00
_cell.angle_gamma   90.00
#
_symmetry.space_group_name_H-M   'P 1'
#
loop_
_entity.id
_entity.type
_entity.pdbx_description
1 polymer ?
#
loop_
_entity_poly.entity_id
_entity_poly.type
_entity_poly.pdbx_seq_one_letter_code
_entity_poly.pdbx_strand_id
1 'polypeptide(L)'
;MMAAHNAAEAALRLVKPGNQNFAVTDTVTKIAEVYKCKPVEGMLSFQLQQGRIDGEKTIIQNPTEAQRKEVEKHEFETHEVYGVDVIVSTGEGQGKEAEARVTVFRKTEESYSLKLKASREFFSKVQKNHGTMPFNIRSFDDEKKARLGVTECVSHKLVDPYPVLWEKAGEYVAQFKFTVLLMPTGQHKITGLPFENSLYDTKFKIDDPELKQIITASTNNKNAKKKKKKAEREAATVVKSED
;
A
#
# COMPACT_ATOMS: atom_id res chain seq x y z
N MET A 1 7.15 7.82 11.96
CA MET A 1 8.09 7.84 10.81
C MET A 1 8.90 6.56 10.69
N MET A 2 9.85 6.27 11.60
CA MET A 2 10.72 5.08 11.48
C MET A 2 9.98 3.74 11.46
N ALA A 3 8.88 3.60 12.22
CA ALA A 3 8.02 2.41 12.18
C ALA A 3 7.47 2.16 10.76
N ALA A 4 6.88 3.18 10.16
CA ALA A 4 6.31 3.11 8.80
C ALA A 4 7.39 2.88 7.74
N HIS A 5 8.58 3.49 7.88
CA HIS A 5 9.70 3.28 6.98
C HIS A 5 10.21 1.83 7.02
N ASN A 6 10.46 1.29 8.21
CA ASN A 6 10.95 -0.08 8.36
C ASN A 6 9.90 -1.11 7.93
N ALA A 7 8.61 -0.83 8.18
CA ALA A 7 7.51 -1.63 7.66
C ALA A 7 7.43 -1.59 6.12
N ALA A 8 7.64 -0.42 5.50
CA ALA A 8 7.71 -0.28 4.05
C ALA A 8 8.90 -1.04 3.44
N GLU A 9 10.08 -0.99 4.08
CA GLU A 9 11.27 -1.74 3.66
C GLU A 9 11.07 -3.26 3.80
N ALA A 10 10.39 -3.71 4.86
CA ALA A 10 10.02 -5.11 5.01
C ALA A 10 9.00 -5.56 3.95
N ALA A 11 7.96 -4.75 3.70
CA ALA A 11 6.97 -5.01 2.67
C ALA A 11 7.62 -5.12 1.29
N LEU A 12 8.54 -4.21 0.95
CA LEU A 12 9.30 -4.26 -0.30
C LEU A 12 10.05 -5.59 -0.50
N ARG A 13 10.50 -6.24 0.57
CA ARG A 13 11.29 -7.49 0.49
C ARG A 13 10.43 -8.74 0.56
N LEU A 14 9.24 -8.63 1.12
CA LEU A 14 8.27 -9.72 1.23
C LEU A 14 7.32 -9.79 0.03
N VAL A 15 7.07 -8.68 -0.66
CA VAL A 15 6.34 -8.67 -1.94
C VAL A 15 7.28 -9.16 -3.05
N LYS A 16 7.35 -10.49 -3.18
CA LYS A 16 8.16 -11.21 -4.17
C LYS A 16 7.42 -12.48 -4.59
N PRO A 17 7.67 -13.02 -5.80
CA PRO A 17 7.06 -14.27 -6.21
C PRO A 17 7.33 -15.41 -5.23
N GLY A 18 6.34 -16.25 -4.94
CA GLY A 18 6.46 -17.33 -3.94
C GLY A 18 5.91 -16.98 -2.55
N ASN A 19 5.78 -15.69 -2.23
CA ASN A 19 5.29 -15.25 -0.93
C ASN A 19 3.78 -14.98 -0.97
N GLN A 20 3.16 -15.01 0.21
CA GLN A 20 1.74 -14.75 0.40
C GLN A 20 1.48 -13.35 0.95
N ASN A 21 0.31 -12.80 0.63
CA ASN A 21 -0.12 -11.48 1.11
C ASN A 21 -0.13 -11.34 2.64
N PHE A 22 -0.65 -12.33 3.38
CA PHE A 22 -0.70 -12.27 4.84
C PHE A 22 0.66 -12.28 5.53
N ALA A 23 1.70 -12.85 4.90
CA ALA A 23 3.06 -12.77 5.44
C ALA A 23 3.56 -11.31 5.49
N VAL A 24 3.16 -10.49 4.51
CA VAL A 24 3.43 -9.05 4.50
C VAL A 24 2.66 -8.36 5.62
N THR A 25 1.36 -8.64 5.75
CA THR A 25 0.48 -8.09 6.79
C THR A 25 1.04 -8.35 8.19
N ASP A 26 1.35 -9.61 8.51
CA ASP A 26 1.81 -10.02 9.83
C ASP A 26 3.17 -9.38 10.16
N THR A 27 4.06 -9.26 9.18
CA THR A 27 5.37 -8.63 9.38
C THR A 27 5.26 -7.12 9.62
N VAL A 28 4.38 -6.44 8.87
CA VAL A 28 4.11 -5.01 9.05
C VAL A 28 3.56 -4.74 10.46
N THR A 29 2.65 -5.58 10.95
CA THR A 29 2.12 -5.49 12.31
C THR A 29 3.21 -5.67 13.37
N LYS A 30 4.03 -6.73 13.26
CA LYS A 30 5.15 -6.98 14.19
C LYS A 30 6.14 -5.81 14.25
N ILE A 31 6.48 -5.21 13.10
CA ILE A 31 7.38 -4.06 13.05
C ILE A 31 6.74 -2.85 13.72
N ALA A 32 5.46 -2.58 13.45
CA ALA A 32 4.77 -1.45 14.07
C ALA A 32 4.72 -1.58 15.61
N GLU A 33 4.47 -2.79 16.13
CA GLU A 33 4.42 -3.08 17.57
C GLU A 33 5.73 -2.78 18.30
N VAL A 34 6.88 -3.04 17.68
CA VAL A 34 8.21 -2.70 18.24
C VAL A 34 8.31 -1.20 18.56
N TYR A 35 7.71 -0.36 17.73
CA TYR A 35 7.70 1.10 17.92
C TYR A 35 6.50 1.58 18.74
N LYS A 36 5.72 0.67 19.34
CA LYS A 36 4.46 0.97 20.04
C LYS A 36 3.47 1.72 19.15
N CYS A 37 3.48 1.41 17.85
CA CYS A 37 2.60 1.98 16.84
C CYS A 37 1.66 0.89 16.31
N LYS A 38 0.59 1.29 15.61
CA LYS A 38 -0.34 0.35 14.97
C LYS A 38 -0.54 0.69 13.49
N PRO A 39 -0.50 -0.29 12.58
CA PRO A 39 -0.93 -0.06 11.20
C PRO A 39 -2.41 0.32 11.17
N VAL A 40 -2.79 1.18 10.22
CA VAL A 40 -4.18 1.61 10.09
C VAL A 40 -5.05 0.45 9.61
N GLU A 41 -6.14 0.21 10.34
CA GLU A 41 -7.08 -0.89 10.14
C GLU A 41 -7.75 -0.83 8.76
N GLY A 42 -7.81 -1.98 8.07
CA GLY A 42 -8.55 -2.15 6.82
C GLY A 42 -7.94 -1.46 5.59
N MET A 43 -6.72 -0.92 5.68
CA MET A 43 -6.07 -0.29 4.53
C MET A 43 -5.56 -1.34 3.54
N LEU A 44 -5.83 -1.13 2.25
CA LEU A 44 -5.50 -2.06 1.18
C LEU A 44 -4.39 -1.52 0.28
N SER A 45 -3.40 -2.35 -0.01
CA SER A 45 -2.48 -2.19 -1.14
C SER A 45 -2.97 -3.05 -2.29
N PHE A 46 -3.02 -2.48 -3.50
CA PHE A 46 -3.63 -3.14 -4.66
C PHE A 46 -2.59 -3.60 -5.68
N GLN A 47 -2.91 -4.70 -6.36
CA GLN A 47 -2.33 -5.02 -7.65
C GLN A 47 -2.73 -3.93 -8.67
N LEU A 48 -1.78 -3.50 -9.49
CA LEU A 48 -1.97 -2.52 -10.55
C LEU A 48 -2.00 -3.24 -11.90
N GLN A 49 -3.02 -2.94 -12.71
CA GLN A 49 -3.20 -3.47 -14.05
C GLN A 49 -3.44 -2.33 -15.05
N GLN A 50 -3.43 -2.65 -16.35
CA GLN A 50 -3.69 -1.65 -17.37
C GLN A 50 -5.12 -1.10 -17.23
N GLY A 51 -5.24 0.19 -16.93
CA GLY A 51 -6.55 0.86 -16.78
C GLY A 51 -7.29 0.52 -15.48
N ARG A 52 -6.68 -0.23 -14.54
CA ARG A 52 -7.30 -0.59 -13.26
C ARG A 52 -6.29 -0.46 -12.11
N ILE A 53 -6.62 0.38 -11.13
CA ILE A 53 -5.76 0.67 -9.98
C ILE A 53 -6.07 -0.21 -8.76
N ASP A 54 -7.21 -0.90 -8.80
CA ASP A 54 -7.77 -1.75 -7.76
C ASP A 54 -7.93 -3.18 -8.29
N GLY A 55 -6.80 -3.81 -8.60
CA GLY A 55 -6.78 -5.23 -8.97
C GLY A 55 -7.28 -6.13 -7.83
N GLU A 56 -7.62 -7.36 -8.18
CA GLU A 56 -8.24 -8.33 -7.27
C GLU A 56 -7.29 -8.77 -6.15
N LYS A 57 -6.00 -8.91 -6.46
CA LYS A 57 -4.97 -9.27 -5.48
C LYS A 57 -4.63 -8.08 -4.59
N THR A 58 -4.90 -8.21 -3.30
CA THR A 58 -4.70 -7.13 -2.31
C THR A 58 -3.95 -7.54 -1.04
N ILE A 59 -3.16 -6.60 -0.49
CA ILE A 59 -2.50 -6.75 0.81
C ILE A 59 -3.26 -5.87 1.80
N ILE A 60 -3.86 -6.49 2.81
CA ILE A 60 -4.59 -5.78 3.87
C ILE A 60 -3.69 -5.51 5.06
N GLN A 61 -3.79 -4.32 5.66
CA GLN A 61 -3.14 -3.98 6.91
C GLN A 61 -4.10 -4.09 8.07
N ASN A 62 -3.62 -4.69 9.18
CA ASN A 62 -4.35 -4.81 10.44
C ASN A 62 -5.85 -5.17 10.23
N PRO A 63 -6.17 -6.31 9.59
CA PRO A 63 -7.55 -6.67 9.29
C PRO A 63 -8.31 -7.09 10.55
N THR A 64 -9.61 -6.74 10.62
CA THR A 64 -10.54 -7.40 11.54
C THR A 64 -10.77 -8.86 11.17
N GLU A 65 -11.32 -9.67 12.08
CA GLU A 65 -11.64 -11.07 11.78
C GLU A 65 -12.60 -11.23 10.60
N ALA A 66 -13.53 -10.29 10.42
CA ALA A 66 -14.44 -10.26 9.28
C ALA A 66 -13.69 -9.96 7.97
N GLN A 67 -12.92 -8.86 7.94
CA GLN A 67 -12.12 -8.49 6.77
C GLN A 67 -11.10 -9.56 6.39
N ARG A 68 -10.51 -10.24 7.37
CA ARG A 68 -9.55 -11.33 7.13
C ARG A 68 -10.18 -12.52 6.39
N LYS A 69 -11.50 -12.73 6.53
CA LYS A 69 -12.23 -13.77 5.80
C LYS A 69 -12.63 -13.33 4.40
N GLU A 70 -12.83 -12.03 4.18
CA GLU A 70 -13.18 -11.44 2.88
C GLU A 70 -11.97 -11.34 1.96
N VAL A 71 -10.78 -11.04 2.50
CA VAL A 71 -9.56 -10.95 1.71
C VAL A 71 -9.04 -12.34 1.35
N GLU A 72 -9.00 -12.61 0.05
CA GLU A 72 -8.50 -13.87 -0.48
C GLU A 72 -6.98 -14.02 -0.25
N LYS A 73 -6.59 -15.21 0.22
CA LYS A 73 -5.20 -15.63 0.30
C LYS A 73 -4.69 -15.88 -1.11
N HIS A 74 -3.67 -15.13 -1.52
CA HIS A 74 -3.02 -15.34 -2.80
C HIS A 74 -1.50 -15.29 -2.67
N GLU A 75 -0.87 -15.89 -3.66
CA GLU A 75 0.57 -15.84 -3.88
C GLU A 75 0.90 -14.74 -4.88
N PHE A 76 2.00 -14.03 -4.64
CA PHE A 76 2.55 -13.10 -5.61
C PHE A 76 3.19 -13.86 -6.77
N GLU A 77 3.01 -13.35 -7.98
CA GLU A 77 3.49 -13.96 -9.21
C GLU A 77 4.47 -13.06 -9.96
N THR A 78 5.19 -13.66 -10.90
CA THR A 78 6.12 -12.90 -11.76
C THR A 78 5.33 -12.14 -12.83
N HIS A 79 5.81 -10.94 -13.17
CA HIS A 79 5.20 -9.94 -14.05
C HIS A 79 4.01 -9.19 -13.44
N GLU A 80 3.76 -9.33 -12.15
CA GLU A 80 2.78 -8.51 -11.45
C GLU A 80 3.36 -7.17 -10.99
N VAL A 81 2.47 -6.18 -10.83
CA VAL A 81 2.80 -4.85 -10.35
C VAL A 81 1.92 -4.54 -9.15
N TYR A 82 2.51 -4.00 -8.09
CA TYR A 82 1.78 -3.66 -6.86
C TYR A 82 2.04 -2.22 -6.43
N GLY A 83 0.97 -1.54 -6.03
CA GLY A 83 1.01 -0.27 -5.31
C GLY A 83 0.99 -0.55 -3.81
N VAL A 84 2.17 -0.66 -3.20
CA VAL A 84 2.30 -0.92 -1.77
C VAL A 84 2.11 0.39 -1.02
N ASP A 85 1.14 0.41 -0.11
CA ASP A 85 0.80 1.54 0.74
C ASP A 85 0.92 1.11 2.20
N VAL A 86 1.85 1.69 2.96
CA VAL A 86 2.06 1.39 4.37
C VAL A 86 1.68 2.61 5.19
N ILE A 87 0.66 2.47 6.04
CA ILE A 87 0.13 3.56 6.85
C ILE A 87 0.16 3.13 8.31
N VAL A 88 0.93 3.85 9.13
CA VAL A 88 1.14 3.52 10.54
C VAL A 88 0.79 4.73 11.41
N SER A 89 -0.03 4.49 12.43
CA SER A 89 -0.43 5.44 13.46
C SER A 89 0.38 5.23 14.74
N THR A 90 0.68 6.31 15.47
CA THR A 90 1.16 6.25 16.86
C THR A 90 0.06 5.90 17.86
N GLY A 91 -1.22 6.05 17.47
CA GLY A 91 -2.39 5.80 18.30
C GLY A 91 -2.98 4.40 18.13
N GLU A 92 -4.30 4.33 18.02
CA GLU A 92 -5.05 3.07 17.94
C GLU A 92 -5.07 2.47 16.53
N GLY A 93 -4.76 3.26 15.50
CA GLY A 93 -4.77 2.81 14.11
C GLY A 93 -6.19 2.68 13.53
N GLN A 94 -7.19 3.29 14.17
CA GLN A 94 -8.56 3.30 13.69
C GLN A 94 -8.85 4.66 13.03
N GLY A 95 -8.88 4.67 11.70
CA GLY A 95 -9.25 5.85 10.93
C GLY A 95 -10.73 6.16 11.13
N LYS A 96 -11.04 7.34 11.65
CA LYS A 96 -12.42 7.82 11.80
C LYS A 96 -12.70 8.89 10.77
N GLU A 97 -13.90 8.86 10.20
CA GLU A 97 -14.38 9.96 9.38
C GLU A 97 -14.60 11.18 10.28
N ALA A 98 -14.02 12.31 9.90
CA ALA A 98 -14.30 13.60 10.53
C ALA A 98 -15.17 14.46 9.59
N GLU A 99 -15.48 15.69 9.99
CA GLU A 99 -16.29 16.64 9.20
C GLU A 99 -15.63 17.11 7.89
N ALA A 100 -14.45 16.58 7.55
CA ALA A 100 -13.75 16.90 6.32
C ALA A 100 -14.52 16.38 5.10
N ARG A 101 -14.72 17.27 4.12
CA ARG A 101 -15.47 16.94 2.91
C ARG A 101 -14.67 16.00 2.01
N VAL A 102 -15.32 14.95 1.52
CA VAL A 102 -14.79 14.07 0.48
C VAL A 102 -14.71 14.84 -0.84
N THR A 103 -13.51 14.92 -1.42
CA THR A 103 -13.26 15.60 -2.71
C THR A 103 -12.66 14.69 -3.77
N VAL A 104 -12.23 13.49 -3.39
CA VAL A 104 -11.61 12.52 -4.30
C VAL A 104 -12.56 11.35 -4.49
N PHE A 105 -12.73 10.97 -5.74
CA PHE A 105 -13.70 9.99 -6.19
C PHE A 105 -13.11 9.12 -7.29
N ARG A 106 -13.64 7.91 -7.48
CA ARG A 106 -13.29 7.04 -8.61
C ARG A 106 -14.54 6.42 -9.19
N LYS A 107 -14.58 6.30 -10.52
CA LYS A 107 -15.67 5.62 -11.22
C LYS A 107 -15.58 4.10 -11.01
N THR A 108 -16.72 3.46 -10.79
CA THR A 108 -16.86 1.99 -10.73
C THR A 108 -17.30 1.41 -12.09
N GLU A 109 -17.35 0.09 -12.18
CA GLU A 109 -17.90 -0.63 -13.34
C GLU A 109 -19.43 -0.79 -13.28
N GLU A 110 -20.07 -0.36 -12.19
CA GLU A 110 -21.52 -0.47 -12.05
C GLU A 110 -22.25 0.43 -13.06
N SER A 111 -23.40 -0.04 -13.54
CA SER A 111 -24.24 0.70 -14.48
C SER A 111 -25.60 1.01 -13.86
N TYR A 112 -25.94 2.30 -13.83
CA TYR A 112 -27.22 2.79 -13.32
C TYR A 112 -27.72 3.95 -14.18
N SER A 113 -29.03 3.99 -14.40
CA SER A 113 -29.66 5.06 -15.17
C SER A 113 -29.97 6.26 -14.27
N LEU A 114 -29.07 7.24 -14.27
CA LEU A 114 -29.18 8.47 -13.48
C LEU A 114 -30.43 9.29 -13.86
N LYS A 115 -31.17 9.77 -12.85
CA LYS A 115 -32.43 10.53 -13.03
C LYS A 115 -32.18 12.02 -13.17
N LEU A 116 -31.23 12.60 -12.45
CA LEU A 116 -30.95 14.04 -12.54
C LEU A 116 -30.12 14.36 -13.79
N LYS A 117 -30.46 15.48 -14.44
CA LYS A 117 -29.69 15.99 -15.59
C LYS A 117 -28.26 16.35 -15.20
N ALA A 118 -28.08 16.96 -14.02
CA ALA A 118 -26.77 17.32 -13.49
C ALA A 118 -25.86 16.09 -13.29
N SER A 119 -26.38 15.00 -12.76
CA SER A 119 -25.62 13.76 -12.55
C SER A 119 -25.23 13.08 -13.85
N ARG A 120 -26.13 13.05 -14.85
CA ARG A 120 -25.80 12.54 -16.19
C ARG A 120 -24.67 13.33 -16.86
N GLU A 121 -24.75 14.66 -16.81
CA GLU A 121 -23.70 15.54 -17.34
C GLU A 121 -22.37 15.33 -16.60
N PHE A 122 -22.42 15.23 -15.27
CA PHE A 122 -21.24 14.96 -14.44
C PHE A 122 -20.60 13.61 -14.79
N PHE A 123 -21.37 12.52 -14.79
CA PHE A 123 -20.86 11.17 -15.08
C PHE A 123 -20.29 11.06 -16.50
N SER A 124 -20.93 11.69 -17.49
CA SER A 124 -20.40 11.74 -18.86
C SER A 124 -19.05 12.46 -18.93
N LYS A 125 -18.88 13.58 -18.20
CA LYS A 125 -17.60 14.28 -18.10
C LYS A 125 -16.53 13.43 -17.38
N VAL A 126 -16.88 12.75 -16.29
CA VAL A 126 -15.99 11.81 -15.58
C VAL A 126 -15.47 10.74 -16.55
N GLN A 127 -16.38 10.09 -17.27
CA GLN A 127 -16.02 9.01 -18.19
C GLN A 127 -15.11 9.49 -19.33
N LYS A 128 -15.35 10.71 -19.85
CA LYS A 128 -14.55 11.28 -20.94
C LYS A 128 -13.17 11.74 -20.49
N ASN A 129 -13.08 12.40 -19.33
CA ASN A 129 -11.85 13.07 -18.90
C ASN A 129 -10.96 12.20 -18.01
N HIS A 130 -11.55 11.36 -17.17
CA HIS A 130 -10.83 10.60 -16.12
C HIS A 130 -10.90 9.08 -16.34
N GLY A 131 -11.89 8.59 -17.09
CA GLY A 131 -12.05 7.15 -17.35
C GLY A 131 -12.32 6.39 -16.04
N THR A 132 -11.44 5.44 -15.72
CA THR A 132 -11.45 4.63 -14.48
C THR A 132 -10.52 5.17 -13.39
N MET A 133 -9.77 6.24 -13.66
CA MET A 133 -8.80 6.79 -12.71
C MET A 133 -9.49 7.66 -11.64
N PRO A 134 -8.94 7.70 -10.41
CA PRO A 134 -9.39 8.64 -9.41
C PRO A 134 -9.25 10.08 -9.86
N PHE A 135 -10.20 10.92 -9.44
CA PHE A 135 -10.25 12.32 -9.80
C PHE A 135 -10.69 13.18 -8.61
N ASN A 136 -10.30 14.44 -8.63
CA ASN A 136 -10.73 15.42 -7.65
C ASN A 136 -11.90 16.24 -8.20
N ILE A 137 -12.91 16.53 -7.38
CA ILE A 137 -14.07 17.33 -7.77
C ILE A 137 -13.71 18.76 -8.24
N ARG A 138 -12.53 19.26 -7.87
CA ARG A 138 -11.99 20.55 -8.31
C ARG A 138 -11.53 20.56 -9.77
N SER A 139 -11.43 19.40 -10.44
CA SER A 139 -11.10 19.35 -11.87
C SER A 139 -12.24 19.84 -12.77
N PHE A 140 -13.44 20.01 -12.22
CA PHE A 140 -14.62 20.46 -12.95
C PHE A 140 -14.77 21.98 -12.87
N ASP A 141 -15.11 22.60 -14.00
CA ASP A 141 -15.29 24.06 -14.10
C ASP A 141 -16.38 24.60 -13.17
N ASP A 142 -17.45 23.82 -12.96
CA ASP A 142 -18.58 24.18 -12.11
C ASP A 142 -18.68 23.22 -10.92
N GLU A 143 -18.02 23.60 -9.83
CA GLU A 143 -17.98 22.82 -8.59
C GLU A 143 -19.37 22.67 -7.94
N LYS A 144 -20.29 23.63 -8.14
CA LYS A 144 -21.64 23.54 -7.54
C LYS A 144 -22.46 22.46 -8.24
N LYS A 145 -22.42 22.42 -9.57
CA LYS A 145 -23.08 21.36 -10.34
C LYS A 145 -22.43 20.00 -10.12
N ALA A 146 -21.11 19.94 -10.06
CA ALA A 146 -20.39 18.69 -9.77
C ALA A 146 -20.77 18.13 -8.40
N ARG A 147 -20.91 18.99 -7.37
CA ARG A 147 -21.35 18.61 -6.03
C ARG A 147 -22.77 18.03 -6.01
N LEU A 148 -23.70 18.61 -6.76
CA LEU A 148 -25.05 18.06 -6.83
C LEU A 148 -25.09 16.74 -7.61
N GLY A 149 -24.27 16.60 -8.66
CA GLY A 149 -24.22 15.40 -9.48
C GLY A 149 -23.57 14.21 -8.77
N VAL A 150 -22.52 14.45 -7.97
CA VAL A 150 -21.78 13.37 -7.31
C VAL A 150 -22.60 12.65 -6.26
N THR A 151 -23.53 13.33 -5.57
CA THR A 151 -24.34 12.70 -4.51
C THR A 151 -25.20 11.55 -5.04
N GLU A 152 -25.84 11.72 -6.19
CA GLU A 152 -26.63 10.64 -6.81
C GLU A 152 -25.71 9.50 -7.30
N CYS A 153 -24.56 9.85 -7.90
CA CYS A 153 -23.60 8.85 -8.37
C CYS A 153 -23.04 7.98 -7.24
N VAL A 154 -22.76 8.57 -6.07
CA VAL A 154 -22.30 7.85 -4.88
C VAL A 154 -23.43 6.99 -4.29
N SER A 155 -24.65 7.51 -4.18
CA SER A 155 -25.80 6.73 -3.67
C SER A 155 -26.10 5.50 -4.51
N HIS A 156 -25.85 5.55 -5.82
CA HIS A 156 -26.05 4.43 -6.74
C HIS A 156 -24.75 3.69 -7.09
N LYS A 157 -23.69 3.87 -6.29
CA LYS A 157 -22.40 3.15 -6.42
C LYS A 157 -21.74 3.23 -7.80
N LEU A 158 -22.10 4.23 -8.61
CA LEU A 158 -21.42 4.55 -9.88
C LEU A 158 -20.02 5.13 -9.66
N VAL A 159 -19.83 5.72 -8.48
CA VAL A 159 -18.62 6.42 -8.09
C VAL A 159 -18.34 6.12 -6.61
N ASP A 160 -17.15 5.61 -6.34
CA ASP A 160 -16.67 5.35 -4.98
C ASP A 160 -16.01 6.62 -4.40
N PRO A 161 -16.40 7.05 -3.18
CA PRO A 161 -15.72 8.10 -2.45
C PRO A 161 -14.42 7.59 -1.81
N TYR A 162 -13.41 8.46 -1.74
CA TYR A 162 -12.21 8.26 -0.91
C TYR A 162 -12.31 9.16 0.33
N PRO A 163 -12.89 8.66 1.45
CA PRO A 163 -13.11 9.48 2.63
C PRO A 163 -11.80 9.94 3.24
N VAL A 164 -11.81 11.14 3.83
CA VAL A 164 -10.67 11.68 4.58
C VAL A 164 -10.75 11.14 6.00
N LEU A 165 -9.84 10.25 6.34
CA LEU A 165 -9.77 9.62 7.65
C LEU A 165 -8.84 10.40 8.59
N TRP A 166 -9.20 10.44 9.86
CA TRP A 166 -8.48 11.11 10.92
C TRP A 166 -8.18 10.16 12.08
N GLU A 167 -7.06 10.41 12.74
CA GLU A 167 -6.79 9.89 14.08
C GLU A 167 -7.25 10.90 15.15
N LYS A 168 -7.28 10.45 16.40
CA LYS A 168 -7.41 11.28 17.59
C LYS A 168 -6.41 12.43 17.56
N ALA A 169 -6.86 13.58 18.04
CA ALA A 169 -6.02 14.77 18.15
C ALA A 169 -4.78 14.49 19.00
N GLY A 170 -3.61 14.87 18.48
CA GLY A 170 -2.31 14.66 19.13
C GLY A 170 -1.54 13.43 18.67
N GLU A 171 -2.20 12.52 17.92
CA GLU A 171 -1.54 11.37 17.30
C GLU A 171 -0.97 11.71 15.92
N TYR A 172 0.01 10.93 15.50
CA TYR A 172 0.70 11.11 14.22
C TYR A 172 0.53 9.86 13.34
N VAL A 173 0.22 10.09 12.06
CA VAL A 173 0.13 9.05 11.05
C VAL A 173 1.25 9.27 10.02
N ALA A 174 2.00 8.21 9.73
CA ALA A 174 3.04 8.21 8.71
C ALA A 174 2.65 7.26 7.58
N GLN A 175 2.76 7.73 6.34
CA GLN A 175 2.44 6.98 5.14
C GLN A 175 3.66 6.87 4.22
N PHE A 176 3.93 5.66 3.74
CA PHE A 176 4.87 5.40 2.65
C PHE A 176 4.18 4.61 1.56
N LYS A 177 4.10 5.21 0.38
CA LYS A 177 3.55 4.58 -0.82
C LYS A 177 4.63 4.43 -1.88
N PHE A 178 4.72 3.25 -2.46
CA PHE A 178 5.62 2.96 -3.57
C PHE A 178 5.07 1.88 -4.48
N THR A 179 5.53 1.88 -5.72
CA THR A 179 5.16 0.91 -6.74
C THR A 179 6.32 -0.04 -6.94
N VAL A 180 6.01 -1.34 -6.93
CA VAL A 180 6.98 -2.42 -7.12
C VAL A 180 6.58 -3.27 -8.32
N LEU A 181 7.57 -3.59 -9.15
CA LEU A 181 7.44 -4.50 -10.30
C LEU A 181 8.10 -5.83 -9.95
N LEU A 182 7.37 -6.92 -10.11
CA LEU A 182 7.88 -8.27 -9.88
C LEU A 182 8.42 -8.83 -11.18
N MET A 183 9.73 -8.68 -11.42
CA MET A 183 10.37 -9.22 -12.62
C MET A 183 11.01 -10.58 -12.32
N PRO A 184 11.32 -11.41 -13.34
CA PRO A 184 12.09 -12.64 -13.14
C PRO A 184 13.47 -12.39 -12.47
N THR A 185 13.99 -11.16 -12.61
CA THR A 185 15.24 -10.72 -11.99
C THR A 185 15.11 -10.32 -10.52
N GLY A 186 13.90 -10.31 -9.96
CA GLY A 186 13.59 -9.85 -8.61
C GLY A 186 12.62 -8.67 -8.62
N GLN A 187 12.33 -8.16 -7.43
CA GLN A 187 11.44 -7.02 -7.24
C GLN A 187 12.16 -5.67 -7.46
N HIS A 188 11.56 -4.81 -8.28
CA HIS A 188 12.08 -3.49 -8.62
C HIS A 188 11.17 -2.40 -8.08
N LYS A 189 11.67 -1.61 -7.13
CA LYS A 189 11.00 -0.39 -6.66
C LYS A 189 11.23 0.72 -7.68
N ILE A 190 10.15 1.22 -8.29
CA ILE A 190 10.22 2.29 -9.31
C ILE A 190 9.87 3.68 -8.78
N THR A 191 9.09 3.73 -7.70
CA THR A 191 8.67 4.98 -7.06
C THR A 191 8.95 4.94 -5.57
N GLY A 192 8.88 6.09 -4.92
CA GLY A 192 9.12 6.26 -3.50
C GLY A 192 9.96 7.50 -3.23
N LEU A 193 9.77 8.07 -2.04
CA LEU A 193 10.52 9.25 -1.62
C LEU A 193 11.85 8.82 -0.97
N PRO A 194 12.94 9.58 -1.19
CA PRO A 194 14.16 9.40 -0.42
C PRO A 194 13.85 9.66 1.05
N PHE A 195 14.34 8.77 1.92
CA PHE A 195 14.15 8.89 3.36
C PHE A 195 15.52 8.88 4.04
N GLU A 196 15.80 9.94 4.79
CA GLU A 196 17.05 10.11 5.51
C GLU A 196 16.89 9.63 6.95
N ASN A 197 17.37 8.41 7.22
CA ASN A 197 17.31 7.81 8.56
C ASN A 197 18.02 8.67 9.63
N SER A 198 19.03 9.45 9.26
CA SER A 198 19.81 10.28 10.19
C SER A 198 19.02 11.41 10.84
N LEU A 199 17.88 11.80 10.25
CA LEU A 199 17.05 12.89 10.79
C LEU A 199 16.10 12.41 11.90
N TYR A 200 16.02 11.10 12.16
CA TYR A 200 15.04 10.52 13.06
C TYR A 200 15.70 9.69 14.15
N ASP A 201 15.73 10.23 15.36
CA ASP A 201 16.14 9.49 16.54
C ASP A 201 14.97 8.70 17.14
N THR A 202 15.21 7.41 17.40
CA THR A 202 14.22 6.54 18.02
C THR A 202 14.76 5.86 19.26
N LYS A 203 13.93 5.86 20.32
CA LYS A 203 14.19 5.08 21.54
C LYS A 203 14.02 3.58 21.30
N PHE A 204 13.17 3.21 20.34
CA PHE A 204 12.85 1.83 19.99
C PHE A 204 13.75 1.33 18.86
N LYS A 205 14.19 0.09 18.98
CA LYS A 205 14.98 -0.62 17.98
C LYS A 205 14.35 -1.98 17.74
N ILE A 206 14.38 -2.42 16.48
CA ILE A 206 14.00 -3.78 16.12
C ILE A 206 15.13 -4.66 16.61
N ASP A 207 14.86 -5.56 17.57
CA ASP A 207 15.86 -6.48 18.11
C ASP A 207 15.76 -7.89 17.55
N ASP A 208 14.58 -8.27 17.08
CA ASP A 208 14.29 -9.56 16.46
C ASP A 208 15.25 -9.84 15.27
N PRO A 209 16.04 -10.92 15.32
CA PRO A 209 16.98 -11.27 14.26
C PRO A 209 16.28 -11.54 12.92
N GLU A 210 15.07 -12.08 12.91
CA GLU A 210 14.33 -12.37 11.68
C GLU A 210 13.90 -11.08 10.99
N LEU A 211 13.35 -10.13 11.74
CA LEU A 211 12.95 -8.82 11.21
C LEU A 211 14.16 -8.02 10.71
N LYS A 212 15.29 -8.07 11.43
CA LYS A 212 16.55 -7.45 10.96
C LYS A 212 17.01 -8.05 9.64
N GLN A 213 16.99 -9.37 9.51
CA GLN A 213 17.36 -10.05 8.28
C GLN A 213 16.44 -9.66 7.13
N ILE A 214 15.12 -9.61 7.37
CA ILE A 214 14.16 -9.17 6.36
C ILE A 214 14.48 -7.75 5.94
N ILE A 215 14.63 -6.78 6.83
CA ILE A 215 14.84 -5.36 6.46
C ILE A 215 16.20 -5.13 5.78
N THR A 216 17.23 -5.89 6.14
CA THR A 216 18.58 -5.75 5.55
C THR A 216 18.83 -6.60 4.31
N ALA A 217 17.91 -7.52 3.97
CA ALA A 217 18.05 -8.38 2.81
C ALA A 217 18.14 -7.55 1.51
N SER A 218 18.92 -8.03 0.54
CA SER A 218 19.06 -7.34 -0.75
C SER A 218 17.80 -7.55 -1.58
N THR A 219 17.23 -6.45 -2.10
CA THR A 219 16.10 -6.47 -3.04
C THR A 219 16.49 -6.95 -4.45
N ASN A 220 17.78 -6.90 -4.80
CA ASN A 220 18.29 -7.33 -6.10
C ASN A 220 18.87 -8.76 -6.08
N ASN A 221 18.33 -9.67 -6.91
CA ASN A 221 18.86 -11.05 -7.04
C ASN A 221 20.29 -11.11 -7.62
N LYS A 222 20.73 -10.09 -8.39
CA LYS A 222 22.12 -10.05 -8.89
C LYS A 222 23.13 -9.89 -7.75
N ASN A 223 22.82 -9.07 -6.75
CA ASN A 223 23.68 -8.91 -5.56
C ASN A 223 23.53 -10.08 -4.59
N ALA A 224 22.35 -10.70 -4.51
CA ALA A 224 22.16 -11.93 -3.74
C ALA A 224 22.94 -13.12 -4.33
N LYS A 225 22.94 -13.32 -5.65
CA LYS A 225 23.79 -14.32 -6.33
C LYS A 225 25.28 -14.02 -6.15
N LYS A 226 25.69 -12.74 -6.19
CA LYS A 226 27.10 -12.35 -5.98
C LYS A 226 27.54 -12.54 -4.51
N LYS A 227 26.67 -12.25 -3.54
CA LYS A 227 26.90 -12.53 -2.10
C LYS A 227 26.90 -14.04 -1.81
N LYS A 228 25.95 -14.81 -2.36
CA LYS A 228 25.90 -16.27 -2.19
C LYS A 228 27.13 -16.95 -2.78
N LYS A 229 27.56 -16.54 -3.97
CA LYS A 229 28.79 -17.03 -4.63
C LYS A 229 30.08 -16.59 -3.91
N LYS A 230 30.04 -15.51 -3.11
CA LYS A 230 31.15 -15.07 -2.26
C LYS A 230 31.19 -15.85 -0.95
N ALA A 231 30.03 -16.08 -0.31
CA ALA A 231 29.91 -16.90 0.89
C ALA A 231 30.25 -18.38 0.63
N GLU A 232 29.84 -18.95 -0.51
CA GLU A 232 30.25 -20.31 -0.93
C GLU A 232 31.76 -20.40 -1.20
N ARG A 233 32.38 -19.33 -1.72
CA ARG A 233 33.84 -19.28 -1.90
C ARG A 233 34.56 -19.17 -0.57
N GLU A 234 34.10 -18.33 0.35
CA GLU A 234 34.69 -18.19 1.69
C GLU A 234 34.55 -19.49 2.50
N ALA A 235 33.39 -20.16 2.46
CA ALA A 235 33.18 -21.46 3.10
C ALA A 235 34.08 -22.56 2.51
N ALA A 236 34.28 -22.59 1.19
CA ALA A 236 35.20 -23.53 0.54
C ALA A 236 36.68 -23.24 0.81
N THR A 237 37.02 -22.03 1.29
CA THR A 237 38.40 -21.67 1.65
C THR A 237 38.73 -22.09 3.08
N VAL A 238 37.74 -22.05 4.00
CA VAL A 238 37.89 -22.50 5.39
C VAL A 238 38.05 -24.02 5.48
N VAL A 239 37.33 -24.79 4.67
CA VAL A 239 37.44 -26.27 4.63
C VAL A 239 38.80 -26.73 4.08
N LYS A 240 39.53 -25.89 3.34
CA LYS A 240 40.88 -26.21 2.82
C LYS A 240 42.03 -25.84 3.75
N SER A 241 41.76 -25.17 4.86
CA SER A 241 42.78 -24.76 5.85
C SER A 241 42.82 -25.64 7.10
N GLU A 242 41.97 -26.66 7.19
CA GLU A 242 41.87 -27.60 8.32
C GLU A 242 42.29 -29.05 7.97
N ASP A 243 42.77 -29.29 6.73
CA ASP A 243 43.51 -30.50 6.29
C ASP A 243 44.97 -30.14 6.00
#